data_AF-A0A1M4V6Q2-F1
#
_entry.id   AF-A0A1M4V6Q2-F1
#
_cell.length_a   1.000
_cell.length_b   1.000
_cell.length_c   1.000
_cell.angle_alpha   90.00
_cell.angle_beta   90.00
_cell.angle_gamma   90.00
#
_symmetry.space_group_name_H-M   'P 1'
#
loop_
_entity.id
_entity.type
_entity.pdbx_description
1 polymer ?
#
loop_
_entity_poly.entity_id
_entity_poly.type
_entity_poly.pdbx_seq_one_letter_code
_entity_poly.pdbx_strand_id
1 'polypeptide(L)' 'MAIITVRIDLAKNIFAVHGIHAAGKPELIRLSVGRAKLLD' A
#
# COMPACT_ATOMS: atom_id res chain seq x y z
N MET A 1 1.94 14.98 -5.23
CA MET A 1 2.47 14.94 -3.86
C MET A 1 3.28 13.65 -3.73
N ALA A 2 4.51 13.70 -3.21
CA ALA A 2 5.35 12.50 -3.09
C ALA A 2 4.90 11.63 -1.91
N ILE A 3 4.82 10.31 -2.12
CA ILE A 3 4.64 9.33 -1.04
C ILE A 3 6.02 9.12 -0.40
N ILE A 4 6.11 9.38 0.90
CA ILE A 4 7.36 9.26 1.67
C ILE A 4 7.44 7.96 2.46
N THR A 5 6.27 7.36 2.76
CA THR A 5 6.16 6.09 3.47
C THR A 5 5.12 5.21 2.79
N VAL A 6 5.43 3.92 2.64
CA VAL A 6 4.49 2.91 2.13
C VAL A 6 4.16 1.93 3.25
N ARG A 7 2.87 1.69 3.47
CA ARG A 7 2.34 0.65 4.36
C ARG A 7 1.61 -0.40 3.52
N ILE A 8 1.84 -1.66 3.85
CA ILE A 8 1.14 -2.80 3.27
C ILE A 8 0.31 -3.46 4.37
N ASP A 9 -0.98 -3.64 4.11
CA ASP A 9 -1.90 -4.38 4.96
C ASP A 9 -2.22 -5.74 4.32
N LEU A 10 -2.29 -6.81 5.10
CA LEU A 10 -2.49 -8.18 4.62
C LEU A 10 -3.84 -8.74 5.09
N ALA A 11 -4.69 -9.10 4.13
CA ALA A 11 -5.91 -9.86 4.35
C ALA A 11 -5.93 -11.13 3.47
N LYS A 12 -5.74 -12.30 4.10
CA LYS A 12 -5.62 -13.62 3.44
C LYS A 12 -4.45 -13.67 2.44
N ASN A 13 -4.72 -13.52 1.14
CA ASN A 13 -3.73 -13.52 0.05
C ASN A 13 -3.76 -12.21 -0.77
N ILE A 14 -4.50 -11.22 -0.27
CA ILE A 14 -4.69 -9.91 -0.87
C ILE A 14 -4.03 -8.89 0.06
N PHE A 15 -3.30 -7.95 -0.53
CA PHE A 15 -2.70 -6.83 0.15
C PHE A 15 -3.36 -5.52 -0.26
N ALA A 16 -3.55 -4.63 0.71
CA ALA A 16 -3.88 -3.23 0.46
C ALA A 16 -2.62 -2.39 0.65
N VAL A 17 -2.36 -1.49 -0.31
CA VAL A 17 -1.21 -0.58 -0.30
C VAL A 17 -1.68 0.82 0.03
N HIS A 18 -1.12 1.36 1.10
CA HIS A 18 -1.34 2.73 1.55
C HIS A 18 -0.06 3.53 1.43
N GLY A 19 -0.17 4.76 0.95
CA GLY A 19 0.92 5.72 0.97
C GLY A 19 0.65 6.81 1.99
N ILE A 20 1.70 7.26 2.67
CA ILE A 20 1.66 8.47 3.48
C ILE A 20 2.46 9.53 2.74
N HIS A 21 1.82 10.67 2.49
CA HIS A 21 2.52 11.85 1.97
C HIS A 21 3.12 12.70 3.09
N ALA A 22 3.88 13.74 2.75
CA ALA A 22 4.55 14.60 3.74
C ALA A 22 3.61 15.26 4.76
N ALA A 23 2.33 15.46 4.42
CA ALA A 23 1.33 15.99 5.36
C ALA A 23 0.75 14.93 6.32
N GLY A 24 1.27 13.69 6.30
CA GLY A 24 0.93 12.64 7.27
C GLY A 24 -0.41 11.94 7.04
N LYS A 25 -1.19 12.29 6.01
CA LYS A 25 -2.44 11.59 5.73
C LYS A 25 -2.20 10.29 4.96
N PRO A 26 -2.81 9.18 5.39
CA PRO A 26 -2.83 7.95 4.63
C PRO A 26 -3.77 8.05 3.44
N GLU A 27 -3.27 7.63 2.28
CA GLU A 27 -4.00 7.57 1.02
C GLU A 27 -3.99 6.11 0.52
N LEU A 28 -5.16 5.58 0.18
CA LEU A 28 -5.25 4.24 -0.41
C LEU A 28 -4.74 4.29 -1.84
N ILE A 29 -3.58 3.69 -2.08
CA ILE A 29 -2.96 3.63 -3.42
C ILE A 29 -3.56 2.48 -4.21
N ARG A 30 -3.67 1.30 -3.58
CA ARG A 30 -4.18 0.10 -4.26
C ARG A 30 -4.87 -0.82 -3.28
N LEU A 31 -6.16 -1.06 -3.51
CA LEU A 31 -6.99 -1.88 -2.62
C LEU A 31 -6.66 -3.37 -2.69
N SER A 32 -6.25 -3.87 -3.86
CA SER A 32 -6.06 -5.30 -4.08
C SER A 32 -4.80 -5.58 -4.87
N VAL A 33 -3.79 -6.09 -4.16
CA VAL A 33 -2.55 -6.62 -4.69
C VAL A 33 -2.49 -8.09 -4.30
N GLY A 34 -2.54 -9.00 -5.28
CA GLY A 34 -2.37 -10.42 -5.00
C GLY A 34 -0.93 -10.73 -4.60
N ARG A 35 -0.73 -11.69 -3.69
CA ARG A 35 0.60 -12.10 -3.19
C ARG A 35 1.65 -12.35 -4.27
N ALA A 36 1.24 -12.84 -5.43
CA ALA A 36 2.15 -13.14 -6.54
C ALA A 36 2.86 -11.89 -7.08
N LYS A 37 2.28 -10.69 -6.86
CA LYS A 37 2.86 -9.41 -7.30
C LYS A 37 3.90 -8.81 -6.33
N LEU A 38 4.15 -9.47 -5.20
CA LEU A 38 5.20 -9.07 -4.24
C LEU A 38 6.49 -9.90 -4.36
N LEU A 39 6.46 -10.96 -5.17
CA LEU A 39 7.57 -11.91 -5.32
C LEU A 39 8.44 -11.61 -6.56
N ASP A 40 8.10 -10.57 -7.29
CA ASP A 40 8.86 -9.99 -8.42
C ASP A 40 9.58 -8.74 -7.92
#